data_AF-A0A9P7Q1B4-F1
#
_entry.id   AF-A0A9P7Q1B4-F1
#
_cell.length_a   1.000
_cell.length_b   1.000
_cell.length_c   1.000
_cell.angle_alpha   90.00
_cell.angle_beta   90.00
_cell.angle_gamma   90.00
#
_symmetry.space_group_name_H-M   'P 1'
#
loop_
_entity.id
_entity.type
_entity.pdbx_description
1 polymer ?
#
loop_
_entity_poly.entity_id
_entity_poly.type
_entity_poly.pdbx_seq_one_letter_code
_entity_poly.pdbx_strand_id
1 'polypeptide(L)'
;MPWADIDFILDAQQAWANKYARGRSLIYDEDICTRYGEEWGISFASAFRPQVLKHFRGESTFDARAWFEVNYDRALAHKFCIYAFSEDMLSGMPSVLDHLVPVDLITGPWDEEKRRRLFWLARGNLDYIPDAPYIDSLPVEVKLACIDALVISAENLDHLIANCLLGSWLFRDLPQDAKHERLVKLFNRIDRGGEVRDMKILRFAVRELDSESEFYEYHYSPEEL
;
A
#
# COMPACT_ATOMS: atom_id res chain seq x y z
N MET A 1 -2.75 3.99 17.61
CA MET A 1 -4.23 3.94 17.70
C MET A 1 -4.70 2.50 17.98
N PRO A 2 -4.55 1.98 19.20
CA PRO A 2 -4.86 0.57 19.49
C PRO A 2 -6.36 0.28 19.69
N TRP A 3 -7.24 1.29 19.68
CA TRP A 3 -8.65 1.15 20.05
C TRP A 3 -9.66 1.31 18.89
N ALA A 4 -9.21 1.77 17.72
CA ALA A 4 -10.07 1.91 16.55
C ALA A 4 -9.79 0.74 15.60
N ASP A 5 -10.75 -0.19 15.52
CA ASP A 5 -10.80 -1.21 14.48
C ASP A 5 -11.36 -0.62 13.18
N ILE A 6 -11.29 -1.38 12.09
CA ILE A 6 -11.80 -0.97 10.79
C ILE A 6 -13.30 -0.69 10.83
N ASP A 7 -14.06 -1.43 11.62
CA ASP A 7 -15.51 -1.26 11.75
C ASP A 7 -15.87 0.11 12.31
N PHE A 8 -15.20 0.52 13.39
CA PHE A 8 -15.35 1.83 13.99
C PHE A 8 -14.99 2.96 13.01
N ILE A 9 -13.90 2.79 12.25
CA ILE A 9 -13.45 3.77 11.25
C ILE A 9 -14.51 3.93 10.15
N LEU A 10 -15.05 2.83 9.64
CA LEU A 10 -16.07 2.84 8.59
C LEU A 10 -17.41 3.42 9.08
N ASP A 11 -17.79 3.13 10.32
CA ASP A 11 -18.99 3.71 10.95
C ASP A 11 -18.85 5.23 11.11
N ALA A 12 -17.66 5.70 11.52
CA ALA A 12 -17.36 7.13 11.59
C ALA A 12 -17.41 7.80 10.20
N GLN A 13 -16.86 7.15 9.17
CA GLN A 13 -16.90 7.62 7.78
C GLN A 13 -18.35 7.68 7.27
N GLN A 14 -19.17 6.68 7.58
CA GLN A 14 -20.59 6.66 7.23
C GLN A 14 -21.38 7.77 7.93
N ALA A 15 -21.15 7.97 9.24
CA ALA A 15 -21.80 9.03 10.00
C ALA A 15 -21.45 10.41 9.45
N TRP A 16 -20.18 10.63 9.07
CA TRP A 16 -19.74 11.85 8.40
C TRP A 16 -20.45 12.03 7.05
N ALA A 17 -20.48 11.00 6.20
CA ALA A 17 -21.10 11.06 4.88
C ALA A 17 -22.61 11.36 4.98
N ASN A 18 -23.30 10.71 5.92
CA ASN A 18 -24.73 10.94 6.18
C ASN A 18 -25.03 12.40 6.57
N LYS A 19 -24.13 13.03 7.32
CA LYS A 19 -24.31 14.39 7.82
C LYS A 19 -23.90 15.46 6.80
N TYR A 20 -22.79 15.25 6.09
CA TYR A 20 -22.13 16.30 5.31
C TYR A 20 -22.09 16.04 3.81
N ALA A 21 -22.28 14.80 3.36
CA ALA A 21 -22.21 14.42 1.95
C ALA A 21 -23.57 14.07 1.33
N ARG A 22 -24.68 14.32 2.04
CA ARG A 22 -26.03 14.08 1.50
C ARG A 22 -26.25 14.93 0.24
N GLY A 23 -26.64 14.27 -0.86
CA GLY A 23 -26.87 14.92 -2.16
C GLY A 23 -25.60 15.21 -2.95
N ARG A 24 -24.42 14.78 -2.48
CA ARG A 24 -23.18 14.79 -3.27
C ARG A 24 -23.01 13.44 -3.97
N SER A 25 -22.43 13.46 -5.16
CA SER A 25 -22.03 12.25 -5.88
C SER A 25 -20.57 11.96 -5.60
N LEU A 26 -20.25 10.70 -5.31
CA LEU A 26 -18.87 10.22 -5.33
C LEU A 26 -18.32 10.37 -6.75
N ILE A 27 -17.21 11.09 -6.95
CA ILE A 27 -16.48 11.06 -8.22
C ILE A 27 -15.61 9.80 -8.19
N TYR A 28 -15.83 8.92 -9.16
CA TYR A 28 -15.03 7.73 -9.37
C TYR A 28 -14.32 7.92 -10.71
N ASP A 29 -13.00 8.05 -10.67
CA ASP A 29 -12.20 8.13 -11.87
C ASP A 29 -11.92 6.70 -12.36
N GLU A 30 -12.73 6.24 -13.33
CA GLU A 30 -12.52 4.94 -13.99
C GLU A 30 -11.20 4.94 -14.80
N ASP A 31 -10.69 6.12 -15.18
CA ASP A 31 -9.62 6.29 -16.18
C ASP A 31 -8.22 6.08 -15.60
N ILE A 32 -8.10 6.21 -14.29
CA ILE A 32 -6.89 5.87 -13.54
C ILE A 32 -6.49 4.40 -13.75
N CYS A 33 -7.49 3.51 -13.78
CA CYS A 33 -7.28 2.07 -13.87
C CYS A 33 -7.01 1.61 -15.32
N THR A 34 -7.39 2.42 -16.30
CA THR A 34 -7.19 2.15 -17.74
C THR A 34 -5.88 2.74 -18.26
N ARG A 35 -5.37 3.83 -17.66
CA ARG A 35 -4.16 4.54 -18.12
C ARG A 35 -2.88 3.71 -18.09
N TYR A 36 -2.82 2.65 -17.29
CA TYR A 36 -1.60 1.86 -17.09
C TYR A 36 -1.63 0.44 -17.68
N GLY A 37 -2.66 0.02 -18.43
CA GLY A 37 -2.49 -0.96 -19.53
C GLY A 37 -3.24 -2.31 -19.50
N GLU A 38 -3.13 -3.02 -20.62
CA GLU A 38 -3.71 -4.34 -20.87
C GLU A 38 -3.02 -5.48 -20.08
N GLU A 39 -1.84 -5.23 -19.48
CA GLU A 39 -1.15 -6.15 -18.55
C GLU A 39 -1.92 -6.36 -17.23
N TRP A 40 -2.83 -5.45 -16.91
CA TRP A 40 -3.61 -5.48 -15.67
C TRP A 40 -4.74 -6.51 -15.69
N GLY A 41 -4.96 -7.20 -16.82
CA GLY A 41 -5.57 -8.54 -16.96
C GLY A 41 -6.93 -8.80 -16.31
N ILE A 42 -7.55 -7.80 -15.71
CA ILE A 42 -8.75 -7.97 -14.92
C ILE A 42 -9.72 -6.87 -15.36
N SER A 43 -10.69 -7.29 -16.16
CA SER A 43 -11.87 -6.51 -16.48
C SER A 43 -12.69 -6.33 -15.19
N PHE A 44 -12.35 -5.32 -14.40
CA PHE A 44 -12.90 -5.05 -13.06
C PHE A 44 -14.28 -4.35 -13.08
N ALA A 45 -14.90 -4.21 -14.25
CA ALA A 45 -16.07 -3.35 -14.45
C ALA A 45 -17.43 -3.98 -14.06
N SER A 46 -17.53 -5.28 -13.76
CA SER A 46 -18.84 -5.95 -13.69
C SER A 46 -19.56 -5.83 -12.34
N ALA A 47 -18.84 -5.96 -11.21
CA ALA A 47 -19.45 -5.92 -9.87
C ALA A 47 -19.61 -4.50 -9.30
N PHE A 48 -18.74 -3.58 -9.71
CA PHE A 48 -18.73 -2.18 -9.25
C PHE A 48 -19.89 -1.36 -9.84
N ARG A 49 -20.24 -1.65 -11.10
CA ARG A 49 -21.24 -0.87 -11.84
C ARG A 49 -22.57 -0.77 -11.12
N PRO A 50 -23.24 -1.83 -10.64
CA PRO A 50 -24.61 -1.68 -10.16
C PRO A 50 -24.76 -0.77 -8.93
N GLN A 51 -23.88 -0.89 -7.92
CA GLN A 51 -24.00 -0.09 -6.68
C GLN A 51 -23.45 1.33 -6.85
N VAL A 52 -22.34 1.49 -7.56
CA VAL A 52 -21.78 2.81 -7.85
C VAL A 52 -22.65 3.57 -8.85
N LEU A 53 -23.19 2.91 -9.88
CA LEU A 53 -24.19 3.53 -10.78
C LEU A 53 -25.45 3.93 -10.02
N LYS A 54 -25.94 3.12 -9.06
CA LYS A 54 -27.07 3.51 -8.21
C LYS A 54 -26.76 4.78 -7.43
N HIS A 55 -25.57 4.88 -6.84
CA HIS A 55 -25.16 6.10 -6.14
C HIS A 55 -25.03 7.31 -7.08
N PHE A 56 -24.40 7.14 -8.26
CA PHE A 56 -24.31 8.19 -9.28
C PHE A 56 -25.67 8.66 -9.79
N ARG A 57 -26.65 7.75 -9.88
CA ARG A 57 -28.03 8.06 -10.28
C ARG A 57 -28.88 8.62 -9.13
N GLY A 58 -28.31 8.77 -7.92
CA GLY A 58 -29.04 9.20 -6.72
C GLY A 58 -30.05 8.16 -6.23
N GLU A 59 -29.97 6.93 -6.70
CA GLU A 59 -30.84 5.80 -6.34
C GLU A 59 -30.43 5.14 -5.02
N SER A 60 -29.25 5.48 -4.47
CA SER A 60 -28.79 5.01 -3.17
C SER A 60 -27.91 6.03 -2.43
N THR A 61 -27.99 6.01 -1.11
CA THR A 61 -27.02 6.72 -0.24
C THR A 61 -25.65 6.05 -0.32
N PHE A 62 -24.59 6.81 -0.05
CA PHE A 62 -23.23 6.27 0.10
C PHE A 62 -23.20 5.22 1.22
N ASP A 63 -22.52 4.10 0.99
CA ASP A 63 -22.28 3.03 1.95
C ASP A 63 -20.76 2.82 2.08
N ALA A 64 -20.19 3.30 3.18
CA ALA A 64 -18.76 3.26 3.45
C ALA A 64 -18.23 1.83 3.53
N ARG A 65 -19.02 0.91 4.10
CA ARG A 65 -18.62 -0.48 4.31
C ARG A 65 -18.63 -1.24 3.01
N ALA A 66 -19.74 -1.21 2.28
CA ALA A 66 -19.83 -1.86 0.97
C ALA A 66 -18.74 -1.34 0.03
N TRP A 67 -18.46 -0.03 0.07
CA TRP A 67 -17.40 0.54 -0.72
C TRP A 67 -16.01 0.08 -0.27
N PHE A 68 -15.75 0.01 1.04
CA PHE A 68 -14.48 -0.49 1.55
C PHE A 68 -14.23 -1.94 1.14
N GLU A 69 -15.18 -2.85 1.37
CA GLU A 69 -15.02 -4.29 1.07
C GLU A 69 -14.68 -4.51 -0.41
N VAL A 70 -15.42 -3.87 -1.31
CA VAL A 70 -15.20 -4.06 -2.75
C VAL A 70 -13.81 -3.61 -3.18
N ASN A 71 -13.31 -2.51 -2.60
CA ASN A 71 -11.95 -2.05 -2.89
C ASN A 71 -10.89 -2.89 -2.19
N TYR A 72 -11.17 -3.42 -1.00
CA TYR A 72 -10.27 -4.29 -0.28
C TYR A 72 -10.11 -5.63 -1.00
N ASP A 73 -11.20 -6.27 -1.42
CA ASP A 73 -11.20 -7.47 -2.26
C ASP A 73 -10.43 -7.23 -3.57
N ARG A 74 -10.60 -6.05 -4.17
CA ARG A 74 -9.84 -5.64 -5.36
C ARG A 74 -8.34 -5.54 -5.07
N ALA A 75 -7.96 -4.95 -3.95
CA ALA A 75 -6.57 -4.79 -3.55
C ALA A 75 -5.92 -6.14 -3.22
N LEU A 76 -6.66 -7.08 -2.62
CA LEU A 76 -6.22 -8.46 -2.41
C LEU A 76 -5.96 -9.22 -3.71
N ALA A 77 -6.75 -8.97 -4.75
CA ALA A 77 -6.55 -9.55 -6.08
C ALA A 77 -5.43 -8.85 -6.87
N HIS A 78 -4.96 -7.70 -6.40
CA HIS A 78 -3.98 -6.89 -7.11
C HIS A 78 -2.57 -7.44 -6.90
N LYS A 79 -1.83 -7.56 -8.00
CA LYS A 79 -0.40 -7.91 -7.94
C LYS A 79 0.38 -6.72 -7.39
N PHE A 80 1.59 -6.99 -6.89
CA PHE A 80 2.50 -5.91 -6.52
C PHE A 80 2.75 -4.96 -7.69
N CYS A 81 2.60 -3.66 -7.44
CA CYS A 81 2.99 -2.59 -8.34
C CYS A 81 3.54 -1.40 -7.57
N ILE A 82 4.69 -0.91 -8.02
CA ILE A 82 5.42 0.23 -7.44
C ILE A 82 4.56 1.51 -7.43
N TYR A 83 3.54 1.59 -8.27
CA TYR A 83 2.62 2.73 -8.38
C TYR A 83 1.19 2.40 -7.96
N ALA A 84 0.94 1.26 -7.28
CA ALA A 84 -0.40 0.82 -6.90
C ALA A 84 -1.20 1.88 -6.12
N PHE A 85 -0.48 2.76 -5.41
CA PHE A 85 -1.05 3.85 -4.61
C PHE A 85 -0.43 5.23 -4.95
N SER A 86 -0.07 5.49 -6.22
CA SER A 86 0.40 6.81 -6.64
C SER A 86 -0.70 7.90 -6.53
N GLU A 87 -0.32 9.18 -6.52
CA GLU A 87 -1.25 10.34 -6.54
C GLU A 87 -2.24 10.25 -7.70
N ASP A 88 -1.75 9.87 -8.88
CA ASP A 88 -2.58 9.62 -10.06
C ASP A 88 -3.59 8.51 -9.83
N MET A 89 -3.36 7.58 -8.89
CA MET A 89 -4.29 6.49 -8.54
C MET A 89 -5.27 6.79 -7.42
N LEU A 90 -4.92 7.70 -6.51
CA LEU A 90 -5.68 8.00 -5.29
C LEU A 90 -6.23 9.44 -5.25
N SER A 91 -6.07 10.19 -6.34
CA SER A 91 -6.66 11.51 -6.58
C SER A 91 -8.14 11.55 -6.13
N GLY A 92 -8.44 12.46 -5.19
CA GLY A 92 -9.80 12.72 -4.69
C GLY A 92 -10.08 12.28 -3.25
N MET A 93 -9.15 11.60 -2.57
CA MET A 93 -9.30 11.24 -1.16
C MET A 93 -8.76 12.36 -0.24
N PRO A 94 -9.47 12.74 0.85
CA PRO A 94 -8.96 13.70 1.81
C PRO A 94 -7.68 13.18 2.45
N SER A 95 -6.62 13.99 2.48
CA SER A 95 -5.42 13.68 3.24
C SER A 95 -5.75 13.63 4.73
N VAL A 96 -5.55 12.47 5.36
CA VAL A 96 -5.69 12.30 6.82
C VAL A 96 -4.36 12.67 7.47
N LEU A 97 -3.97 13.93 7.31
CA LEU A 97 -2.69 14.48 7.75
C LEU A 97 -2.83 14.99 9.19
N ASP A 98 -2.43 14.18 10.17
CA ASP A 98 -1.92 14.63 11.49
C ASP A 98 -1.58 13.50 12.49
N HIS A 99 -1.59 12.22 12.09
CA HIS A 99 -1.44 11.12 13.05
C HIS A 99 -0.28 10.17 12.72
N LEU A 100 0.58 9.96 13.74
CA LEU A 100 1.59 8.91 13.79
C LEU A 100 0.95 7.56 13.40
N VAL A 101 1.48 6.96 12.33
CA VAL A 101 1.11 5.60 11.96
C VAL A 101 1.47 4.67 13.13
N PRO A 102 0.54 3.85 13.63
CA PRO A 102 0.85 2.95 14.73
C PRO A 102 1.99 1.99 14.35
N VAL A 103 3.05 1.95 15.14
CA VAL A 103 4.24 1.11 14.88
C VAL A 103 3.85 -0.36 14.68
N ASP A 104 2.92 -0.85 15.49
CA ASP A 104 2.40 -2.21 15.44
C ASP A 104 1.64 -2.56 14.15
N LEU A 105 1.24 -1.54 13.38
CA LEU A 105 0.57 -1.66 12.09
C LEU A 105 1.57 -1.72 10.92
N ILE A 106 2.80 -1.25 11.11
CA ILE A 106 3.83 -1.22 10.05
C ILE A 106 4.97 -2.21 10.27
N THR A 107 5.20 -2.72 11.49
CA THR A 107 6.29 -3.67 11.77
C THR A 107 5.87 -5.14 11.72
N GLY A 108 4.61 -5.43 11.38
CA GLY A 108 4.07 -6.79 11.37
C GLY A 108 4.12 -7.51 12.74
N PRO A 109 3.70 -8.79 12.81
CA PRO A 109 2.94 -9.49 11.77
C PRO A 109 1.56 -8.85 11.55
N TRP A 110 1.02 -9.01 10.33
CA TRP A 110 -0.27 -8.46 9.93
C TRP A 110 -1.35 -9.54 9.92
N ASP A 111 -2.20 -9.54 10.94
CA ASP A 111 -3.47 -10.24 10.88
C ASP A 111 -4.46 -9.50 9.96
N GLU A 112 -5.62 -10.11 9.72
CA GLU A 112 -6.62 -9.57 8.79
C GLU A 112 -7.09 -8.16 9.20
N GLU A 113 -7.20 -7.89 10.50
CA GLU A 113 -7.60 -6.57 10.99
C GLU A 113 -6.53 -5.52 10.67
N LYS A 114 -5.25 -5.84 10.93
CA LYS A 114 -4.13 -4.97 10.58
C LYS A 114 -4.03 -4.74 9.08
N ARG A 115 -4.24 -5.77 8.24
CA ARG A 115 -4.26 -5.66 6.77
C ARG A 115 -5.31 -4.66 6.30
N ARG A 116 -6.54 -4.79 6.82
CA ARG A 116 -7.68 -3.91 6.48
C ARG A 116 -7.44 -2.47 6.91
N ARG A 117 -6.94 -2.27 8.13
CA ARG A 117 -6.60 -0.93 8.65
C ARG A 117 -5.47 -0.28 7.88
N LEU A 118 -4.44 -1.04 7.55
CA LEU A 118 -3.32 -0.55 6.77
C LEU A 118 -3.77 -0.16 5.36
N PHE A 119 -4.60 -0.98 4.71
CA PHE A 119 -5.21 -0.65 3.43
C PHE A 119 -6.03 0.64 3.51
N TRP A 120 -6.86 0.79 4.55
CA TRP A 120 -7.63 2.02 4.76
C TRP A 120 -6.72 3.25 4.85
N LEU A 121 -5.61 3.15 5.59
CA LEU A 121 -4.64 4.23 5.71
C LEU A 121 -3.92 4.51 4.38
N ALA A 122 -3.46 3.49 3.66
CA ALA A 122 -2.76 3.64 2.39
C ALA A 122 -3.61 4.42 1.36
N ARG A 123 -4.92 4.16 1.33
CA ARG A 123 -5.88 4.92 0.52
C ARG A 123 -6.09 6.37 0.96
N GLY A 124 -5.81 6.67 2.22
CA GLY A 124 -5.73 8.03 2.75
C GLY A 124 -4.46 8.77 2.34
N ASN A 125 -3.65 8.17 1.45
CA ASN A 125 -2.43 8.71 0.87
C ASN A 125 -1.27 8.78 1.88
N LEU A 126 -0.98 7.64 2.55
CA LEU A 126 0.11 7.52 3.53
C LEU A 126 1.47 8.01 2.99
N ASP A 127 1.80 7.70 1.74
CA ASP A 127 3.15 7.86 1.19
C ASP A 127 3.39 9.16 0.42
N TYR A 128 2.35 9.94 0.11
CA TYR A 128 2.45 11.06 -0.82
C TYR A 128 1.96 12.38 -0.22
N ILE A 129 2.60 12.76 0.87
CA ILE A 129 2.71 14.16 1.25
C ILE A 129 4.17 14.50 0.96
N PRO A 130 4.46 15.28 -0.10
CA PRO A 130 5.77 15.90 -0.25
C PRO A 130 5.96 16.71 1.03
N ASP A 131 6.97 16.36 1.82
CA ASP A 131 7.20 16.87 3.17
C ASP A 131 6.26 16.35 4.27
N ALA A 132 5.76 15.11 4.24
CA ALA A 132 5.18 14.50 5.45
C ALA A 132 6.31 14.26 6.46
N PRO A 133 6.45 15.09 7.50
CA PRO A 133 7.57 15.01 8.43
C PRO A 133 7.43 13.84 9.42
N TYR A 134 6.58 12.85 9.14
CA TYR A 134 6.13 11.84 10.10
C TYR A 134 6.50 10.39 9.74
N ILE A 135 6.53 10.05 8.45
CA ILE A 135 6.92 8.71 8.00
C ILE A 135 8.43 8.67 7.73
N ASP A 136 8.97 9.70 7.07
CA ASP A 136 10.41 9.86 6.89
C ASP A 136 11.14 9.97 8.25
N SER A 137 10.47 10.50 9.29
CA SER A 137 10.99 10.65 10.65
C SER A 137 10.85 9.41 11.54
N LEU A 138 10.33 8.28 11.03
CA LEU A 138 10.23 7.07 11.84
C LEU A 138 11.63 6.63 12.32
N PRO A 139 11.76 6.14 13.56
CA PRO A 139 13.02 5.61 14.04
C PRO A 139 13.56 4.53 13.10
N VAL A 140 14.87 4.52 12.88
CA VAL A 140 15.55 3.56 12.00
C VAL A 140 15.16 2.13 12.38
N GLU A 141 15.03 1.83 13.67
CA GLU A 141 14.65 0.51 14.17
C GLU A 141 13.26 0.09 13.69
N VAL A 142 12.33 1.03 13.56
CA VAL A 142 10.98 0.78 13.05
C VAL A 142 11.00 0.49 11.55
N LYS A 143 11.77 1.27 10.79
CA LYS A 143 11.97 1.04 9.35
C LYS A 143 12.60 -0.33 9.10
N LEU A 144 13.66 -0.66 9.84
CA LEU A 144 14.33 -1.95 9.74
C LEU A 144 13.42 -3.11 10.15
N ALA A 145 12.63 -2.97 11.22
CA ALA A 145 11.66 -3.99 11.62
C ALA A 145 10.58 -4.22 10.55
N CYS A 146 10.11 -3.15 9.89
CA CYS A 146 9.19 -3.23 8.77
C CYS A 146 9.81 -3.97 7.57
N ILE A 147 11.03 -3.61 7.15
CA ILE A 147 11.75 -4.30 6.07
C ILE A 147 11.94 -5.78 6.42
N ASP A 148 12.41 -6.06 7.63
CA ASP A 148 12.69 -7.41 8.08
C ASP A 148 11.40 -8.25 8.05
N ALA A 149 10.30 -7.74 8.60
CA ALA A 149 9.01 -8.44 8.60
C ALA A 149 8.43 -8.64 7.20
N LEU A 150 8.58 -7.64 6.31
CA LEU A 150 7.91 -7.61 5.01
C LEU A 150 8.60 -8.47 3.95
N VAL A 151 9.93 -8.36 3.83
CA VAL A 151 10.67 -8.95 2.69
C VAL A 151 11.74 -9.96 3.09
N ILE A 152 12.20 -9.97 4.35
CA ILE A 152 13.27 -10.88 4.79
C ILE A 152 12.71 -12.10 5.51
N SER A 153 11.89 -11.88 6.54
CA SER A 153 11.39 -12.91 7.47
C SER A 153 10.06 -13.54 7.05
N ALA A 154 9.27 -12.87 6.21
CA ALA A 154 7.98 -13.40 5.74
C ALA A 154 8.16 -14.75 5.05
N GLU A 155 7.37 -15.78 5.38
CA GLU A 155 7.46 -17.05 4.64
C GLU A 155 6.96 -16.87 3.20
N ASN A 156 5.78 -16.25 3.05
CA ASN A 156 5.18 -15.83 1.79
C ASN A 156 5.01 -14.31 1.78
N LEU A 157 5.31 -13.65 0.67
CA LEU A 157 5.15 -12.20 0.58
C LEU A 157 3.67 -11.83 0.44
N ASP A 158 3.21 -10.89 1.26
CA ASP A 158 1.85 -10.35 1.16
C ASP A 158 1.85 -9.15 0.21
N HIS A 159 1.29 -9.33 -0.99
CA HIS A 159 1.29 -8.29 -2.04
C HIS A 159 0.47 -7.07 -1.64
N LEU A 160 -0.57 -7.24 -0.81
CA LEU A 160 -1.35 -6.12 -0.29
C LEU A 160 -0.49 -5.27 0.64
N ILE A 161 0.18 -5.90 1.61
CA ILE A 161 1.05 -5.19 2.55
C ILE A 161 2.23 -4.54 1.80
N ALA A 162 2.83 -5.27 0.86
CA ALA A 162 3.90 -4.76 0.01
C ALA A 162 3.46 -3.50 -0.73
N ASN A 163 2.29 -3.52 -1.38
CA ASN A 163 1.74 -2.32 -2.02
C ASN A 163 1.53 -1.19 -0.99
N CYS A 164 1.07 -1.48 0.23
CA CYS A 164 0.77 -0.46 1.23
C CYS A 164 2.00 0.18 1.89
N LEU A 165 3.15 -0.52 1.96
CA LEU A 165 4.31 -0.10 2.77
C LEU A 165 5.62 0.08 1.99
N LEU A 166 5.78 -0.54 0.82
CA LEU A 166 7.03 -0.44 0.04
C LEU A 166 7.10 0.86 -0.74
N GLY A 167 7.18 1.97 0.00
CA GLY A 167 7.51 3.29 -0.50
C GLY A 167 8.99 3.62 -0.28
N SER A 168 9.50 4.59 -1.04
CA SER A 168 10.90 5.05 -0.92
C SER A 168 11.27 5.53 0.49
N TRP A 169 10.31 6.03 1.26
CA TRP A 169 10.49 6.49 2.65
C TRP A 169 11.11 5.44 3.58
N LEU A 170 10.81 4.16 3.32
CA LEU A 170 11.23 3.03 4.14
C LEU A 170 12.75 2.81 4.09
N PHE A 171 13.38 3.25 2.99
CA PHE A 171 14.79 3.00 2.69
C PHE A 171 15.68 4.24 2.89
N ARG A 172 15.07 5.41 3.12
CA ARG A 172 15.78 6.67 3.40
C ARG A 172 16.39 6.70 4.80
N ASP A 173 17.54 7.34 4.91
CA ASP A 173 18.26 7.63 6.17
C ASP A 173 18.66 6.37 6.98
N LEU A 174 18.73 5.21 6.32
CA LEU A 174 19.23 4.00 6.93
C LEU A 174 20.77 4.02 7.03
N PRO A 175 21.35 3.63 8.18
CA PRO A 175 22.80 3.42 8.30
C PRO A 175 23.34 2.44 7.26
N GLN A 176 24.54 2.71 6.74
CA GLN A 176 25.14 1.92 5.65
C GLN A 176 25.35 0.45 6.03
N ASP A 177 25.75 0.18 7.27
CA ASP A 177 25.92 -1.17 7.81
C ASP A 177 24.57 -1.91 7.88
N ALA A 178 23.51 -1.22 8.30
CA ALA A 178 22.16 -1.78 8.32
C ALA A 178 21.64 -2.08 6.91
N LYS A 179 21.87 -1.19 5.93
CA LYS A 179 21.54 -1.44 4.52
C LYS A 179 22.25 -2.70 4.02
N HIS A 180 23.56 -2.78 4.21
CA HIS A 180 24.37 -3.91 3.78
C HIS A 180 23.91 -5.24 4.39
N GLU A 181 23.65 -5.27 5.69
CA GLU A 181 23.15 -6.48 6.37
C GLU A 181 21.83 -6.99 5.77
N ARG A 182 20.90 -6.08 5.43
CA ARG A 182 19.61 -6.44 4.81
C ARG A 182 19.77 -6.88 3.36
N LEU A 183 20.66 -6.24 2.59
CA LEU A 183 21.01 -6.67 1.24
C LEU A 183 21.50 -8.12 1.23
N VAL A 184 22.47 -8.46 2.08
CA VAL A 184 22.97 -9.84 2.19
C VAL A 184 21.84 -10.83 2.50
N LYS A 185 20.90 -10.48 3.39
CA LYS A 185 19.74 -11.34 3.70
C LYS A 185 18.79 -11.49 2.52
N LEU A 186 18.52 -10.41 1.78
CA LEU A 186 17.65 -10.43 0.59
C LEU A 186 18.26 -11.27 -0.54
N PHE A 187 19.56 -11.15 -0.82
CA PHE A 187 20.24 -11.99 -1.81
C PHE A 187 20.14 -13.47 -1.46
N ASN A 188 20.46 -13.83 -0.21
CA ASN A 188 20.31 -15.20 0.26
C ASN A 188 18.87 -15.73 0.12
N ARG A 189 17.86 -14.86 0.26
CA ARG A 189 16.46 -15.23 0.06
C ARG A 189 16.14 -15.44 -1.43
N ILE A 190 16.59 -14.53 -2.30
CA ILE A 190 16.41 -14.61 -3.74
C ILE A 190 17.09 -15.88 -4.30
N ASP A 191 18.31 -16.17 -3.86
CA ASP A 191 19.09 -17.35 -4.29
C ASP A 191 18.45 -18.68 -3.88
N ARG A 192 17.74 -18.72 -2.75
CA ARG A 192 16.94 -19.89 -2.35
C ARG A 192 15.73 -20.12 -3.25
N GLY A 193 15.40 -19.14 -4.09
CA GLY A 193 14.25 -19.17 -4.97
C GLY A 193 12.94 -18.83 -4.26
N GLY A 194 11.89 -18.68 -5.07
CA GLY A 194 10.55 -18.32 -4.61
C GLY A 194 9.61 -18.20 -5.81
N GLU A 195 8.36 -17.82 -5.57
CA GLU A 195 7.45 -17.56 -6.68
C GLU A 195 7.96 -16.40 -7.54
N VAL A 196 7.86 -16.53 -8.87
CA VAL A 196 8.26 -15.47 -9.82
C VAL A 196 7.59 -14.12 -9.50
N ARG A 197 6.39 -14.16 -8.92
CA ARG A 197 5.62 -12.97 -8.55
C ARG A 197 6.25 -12.21 -7.37
N ASP A 198 6.88 -12.93 -6.45
CA ASP A 198 7.53 -12.36 -5.27
C ASP A 198 8.87 -11.71 -5.63
N MET A 199 9.51 -12.16 -6.72
CA MET A 199 10.78 -11.59 -7.19
C MET A 199 10.69 -10.10 -7.51
N LYS A 200 9.52 -9.61 -7.97
CA LYS A 200 9.33 -8.17 -8.22
C LYS A 200 9.44 -7.35 -6.93
N ILE A 201 8.86 -7.85 -5.83
CA ILE A 201 8.93 -7.21 -4.51
C ILE A 201 10.38 -7.23 -4.00
N LEU A 202 11.02 -8.39 -4.06
CA LEU A 202 12.38 -8.56 -3.53
C LEU A 202 13.40 -7.69 -4.28
N ARG A 203 13.32 -7.65 -5.61
CA ARG A 203 14.19 -6.81 -6.44
C ARG A 203 13.94 -5.33 -6.26
N PHE A 204 12.67 -4.93 -6.05
CA PHE A 204 12.36 -3.56 -5.66
C PHE A 204 13.08 -3.20 -4.36
N ALA A 205 12.96 -4.02 -3.32
CA ALA A 205 13.63 -3.77 -2.03
C ALA A 205 15.16 -3.70 -2.16
N VAL A 206 15.77 -4.57 -2.99
CA VAL A 206 17.22 -4.50 -3.28
C VAL A 206 17.59 -3.16 -3.92
N ARG A 207 16.86 -2.73 -4.95
CA ARG A 207 17.12 -1.47 -5.66
C ARG A 207 16.99 -0.27 -4.73
N GLU A 208 15.98 -0.23 -3.86
CA GLU A 208 15.80 0.88 -2.95
C GLU A 208 16.85 0.90 -1.82
N LEU A 209 17.30 -0.27 -1.34
CA LEU A 209 18.41 -0.36 -0.37
C LEU A 209 19.75 0.07 -0.96
N ASP A 210 19.93 -0.08 -2.27
CA ASP A 210 21.13 0.30 -3.02
C ASP A 210 20.87 1.48 -3.99
N SER A 211 19.96 2.38 -3.63
CA SER A 211 19.58 3.50 -4.50
C SER A 211 20.74 4.45 -4.80
N GLU A 212 21.77 4.46 -3.95
CA GLU A 212 22.99 5.25 -4.08
C GLU A 212 24.09 4.50 -4.85
N SER A 213 23.83 3.27 -5.30
CA SER A 213 24.80 2.41 -6.01
C SER A 213 26.11 2.21 -5.22
N GLU A 214 26.00 2.10 -3.91
CA GLU A 214 27.14 1.88 -3.03
C GLU A 214 27.58 0.41 -3.01
N PHE A 215 26.70 -0.49 -3.46
CA PHE A 215 26.93 -1.94 -3.44
C PHE A 215 26.82 -2.58 -4.83
N TYR A 216 27.70 -2.16 -5.76
CA TYR A 216 27.76 -2.66 -7.15
C TYR A 216 27.73 -4.19 -7.33
N GLU A 217 28.19 -4.94 -6.34
CA GLU A 217 28.14 -6.42 -6.30
C GLU A 217 26.72 -7.00 -6.29
N TYR A 218 25.71 -6.17 -6.05
CA TYR A 218 24.30 -6.52 -5.94
C TYR A 218 23.43 -5.95 -7.07
N HIS A 219 24.02 -5.35 -8.10
CA HIS A 219 23.26 -4.81 -9.21
C HIS A 219 22.75 -5.93 -10.15
N TYR A 220 21.43 -6.00 -10.35
CA TYR A 220 20.83 -6.83 -11.39
C TYR A 220 20.98 -6.15 -12.76
N SER A 221 21.16 -6.95 -13.83
CA SER A 221 21.12 -6.41 -15.20
C SER A 221 19.70 -5.89 -15.50
N PRO A 222 19.54 -4.77 -16.24
CA PRO A 222 18.23 -4.28 -16.66
C PRO A 222 17.37 -5.34 -17.38
N GLU A 223 18.01 -6.34 -17.99
CA GLU A 223 17.38 -7.44 -18.72
C GLU A 223 16.85 -8.55 -17.81
N GLU A 224 17.28 -8.57 -16.55
CA GLU A 224 16.84 -9.57 -15.56
C GLU A 224 15.59 -9.12 -14.79
N LEU A 225 15.16 -7.86 -14.95
CA LEU A 225 14.00 -7.23 -14.29
C LEU A 225 12.65 -7.56 -14.97
#